data_AF-A0A067LSD1-F1
#
_entry.id   AF-A0A067LSD1-F1
#
_cell.length_a   1.000
_cell.length_b   1.000
_cell.length_c   1.000
_cell.angle_alpha   90.00
_cell.angle_beta   90.00
_cell.angle_gamma   90.00
#
_symmetry.space_group_name_H-M   'P 1'
#
loop_
_entity.id
_entity.type
_entity.pdbx_description
1 polymer ?
#
loop_
_entity_poly.entity_id
_entity_poly.type
_entity_poly.pdbx_seq_one_letter_code
_entity_poly.pdbx_strand_id
1 'polypeptide(L)' 'MTPHRHWFTSYTPLRKPIRLADDNIIYSAGVGSVCFQPVVNGKPGRLLEFQNVLHVPLLK' A
#
# COMPACT_ATOMS: atom_id res chain seq x y z
N MET A 1 2.45 -2.64 1.96
CA MET A 1 1.98 -1.40 2.64
C MET A 1 2.52 -0.22 1.85
N THR A 2 1.82 0.91 1.81
CA THR A 2 2.25 2.11 1.05
C THR A 2 1.76 3.39 1.76
N PRO A 3 2.51 4.51 1.69
CA PRO A 3 2.05 5.81 2.16
C PRO A 3 1.13 6.54 1.15
N HIS A 4 1.02 6.05 -0.08
CA HIS A 4 0.34 6.77 -1.15
C HIS A 4 -1.17 6.43 -1.23
N ARG A 5 -2.01 7.25 -0.61
CA ARG A 5 -3.48 7.07 -0.67
C ARG A 5 -4.06 7.09 -2.10
N HIS A 6 -3.49 7.90 -3.00
CA HIS A 6 -4.02 8.05 -4.35
C HIS A 6 -3.75 6.84 -5.27
N TRP A 7 -2.95 5.85 -4.82
CA TRP A 7 -2.73 4.61 -5.57
C TRP A 7 -3.88 3.61 -5.45
N PHE A 8 -4.78 3.83 -4.49
CA PHE A 8 -5.84 2.89 -4.18
C PHE A 8 -7.00 3.01 -5.17
N THR A 9 -7.40 1.88 -5.75
CA THR A 9 -8.60 1.75 -6.59
C THR A 9 -9.85 1.44 -5.77
N SER A 10 -9.67 0.87 -4.58
CA SER A 10 -10.69 0.68 -3.54
C SER A 10 -10.12 1.11 -2.20
N TYR A 11 -10.96 1.61 -1.29
CA TYR A 11 -10.48 2.11 0.00
C TYR A 11 -11.54 1.99 1.10
N THR A 12 -11.16 1.36 2.21
CA THR A 12 -11.95 1.32 3.43
C THR A 12 -11.11 1.85 4.59
N PRO A 13 -11.62 2.78 5.42
CA PRO A 13 -10.96 3.20 6.65
C PRO A 13 -10.68 1.99 7.55
N LEU A 14 -9.44 1.85 8.00
CA LEU A 14 -9.01 0.76 8.86
C LEU A 14 -7.80 1.22 9.67
N ARG A 15 -7.92 1.11 11.01
CA ARG A 15 -6.85 1.40 11.94
C ARG A 15 -6.26 0.10 12.51
N LYS A 16 -5.15 -0.35 11.94
CA LYS A 16 -4.41 -1.55 12.38
C LYS A 16 -3.02 -1.15 12.89
N PRO A 17 -2.58 -1.62 14.07
CA PRO A 17 -1.23 -1.37 14.56
C PRO A 17 -0.20 -2.14 13.73
N ILE A 18 0.96 -1.51 13.49
CA ILE A 18 2.08 -2.04 12.74
C ILE A 18 3.34 -1.76 13.55
N ARG A 19 4.03 -2.82 13.99
CA ARG A 19 5.33 -2.69 14.64
C ARG A 19 6.42 -2.59 13.59
N LEU A 20 7.20 -1.52 13.65
CA LEU A 20 8.36 -1.30 12.79
C LEU A 20 9.58 -2.07 13.31
N ALA A 21 10.67 -2.04 12.53
CA ALA A 21 11.91 -2.71 12.88
C ALA A 21 12.65 -2.07 14.07
N ASP A 22 12.36 -0.79 14.37
CA ASP A 22 12.86 -0.04 15.53
C ASP A 22 11.92 -0.16 16.75
N ASP A 23 11.04 -1.17 16.75
CA ASP A 23 10.00 -1.45 17.75
C ASP A 23 8.94 -0.35 17.95
N ASN A 24 9.00 0.76 17.20
CA ASN A 24 7.94 1.76 17.22
C ASN A 24 6.65 1.21 16.61
N ILE A 25 5.50 1.62 17.16
CA ILE A 25 4.19 1.24 16.64
C ILE A 25 3.60 2.42 15.86
N ILE A 26 3.31 2.19 14.58
CA ILE A 26 2.53 3.10 13.74
C ILE A 26 1.17 2.45 13.38
N TYR A 27 0.27 3.22 12.77
CA TYR A 27 -1.06 2.75 12.42
C TYR A 27 -1.35 2.92 10.93
N SER A 28 -2.06 1.96 10.35
CA SER A 28 -2.71 2.18 9.06
C SER A 28 -3.83 3.22 9.21
N ALA A 29 -4.09 3.94 8.12
CA ALA A 29 -5.28 4.79 7.96
C ALA A 29 -6.38 4.09 7.13
N GLY A 30 -6.04 3.05 6.38
CA GLY A 30 -6.99 2.30 5.56
C GLY A 30 -6.41 1.02 4.97
N VAL A 31 -7.28 0.30 4.29
CA VAL A 31 -6.97 -0.90 3.51
C VAL A 31 -7.71 -0.86 2.18
N GLY A 32 -7.14 -1.46 1.14
CA GLY A 32 -7.81 -1.59 -0.15
C GLY A 32 -6.93 -2.22 -1.22
N SER A 33 -7.35 -2.07 -2.48
CA SER A 33 -6.64 -2.57 -3.65
C SER A 33 -5.77 -1.50 -4.30
N VAL A 34 -4.62 -1.90 -4.83
CA VAL A 34 -3.71 -1.04 -5.61
C VAL A 34 -3.36 -1.74 -6.92
N CYS A 35 -3.46 -1.03 -8.04
CA CYS A 35 -3.01 -1.51 -9.34
C CYS A 35 -1.56 -1.09 -9.62
N PHE A 36 -0.75 -2.02 -10.12
CA PHE A 36 0.65 -1.78 -10.45
C PHE A 36 0.99 -2.45 -11.79
N GLN A 37 1.58 -1.68 -12.70
CA GLN A 37 2.10 -2.23 -13.95
C GLN A 37 3.62 -2.17 -13.92
N PRO A 38 4.32 -3.31 -13.76
CA PRO A 38 5.78 -3.31 -13.79
C PRO A 38 6.26 -2.94 -15.19
N VAL A 39 7.41 -2.27 -15.27
CA VAL A 39 8.14 -2.10 -16.52
C VAL A 39 9.38 -2.99 -16.46
N VAL A 40 9.50 -3.94 -17.38
CA VAL A 40 10.61 -4.89 -17.45
C VAL A 40 11.32 -4.69 -18.78
N ASN A 41 12.62 -4.40 -18.75
CA ASN A 41 13.42 -4.08 -19.94
C ASN A 41 12.78 -2.97 -20.82
N GLY A 42 12.25 -1.92 -20.17
CA GLY A 42 11.59 -0.81 -20.84
C GLY A 42 10.20 -1.12 -21.43
N LYS A 43 9.69 -2.35 -21.26
CA LYS A 43 8.36 -2.75 -21.76
C LYS A 43 7.36 -2.87 -20.60
N PRO A 44 6.15 -2.31 -20.72
CA PRO A 44 5.12 -2.50 -19.72
C PRO A 44 4.70 -3.97 -19.67
N GLY A 45 4.74 -4.55 -18.48
CA GLY A 45 4.27 -5.89 -18.19
C GLY A 45 2.76 -5.94 -17.96
N ARG A 46 2.30 -7.06 -17.41
CA ARG A 46 0.90 -7.27 -17.04
C ARG A 46 0.52 -6.37 -15.86
N LEU A 47 -0.68 -5.77 -15.93
CA LEU A 47 -1.26 -5.06 -14.79
C LEU A 47 -1.57 -6.06 -13.66
N LEU A 48 -1.03 -5.78 -12.48
CA LEU A 48 -1.24 -6.55 -11.26
C LEU A 48 -2.15 -5.77 -10.31
N GLU A 49 -3.08 -6.45 -9.67
CA GLU A 49 -3.84 -5.90 -8.55
C GLU A 49 -3.35 -6.52 -7.25
N PHE A 50 -2.84 -5.68 -6.35
CA PHE A 50 -2.56 -6.07 -4.98
C PHE A 50 -3.78 -5.78 -4.13
N GLN A 51 -4.33 -6.83 -3.51
CA GLN A 51 -5.46 -6.71 -2.60
C GLN A 51 -4.99 -6.60 -1.15
N ASN A 52 -5.85 -6.07 -0.28
CA ASN A 52 -5.60 -5.93 1.16
C ASN A 52 -4.32 -5.14 1.50
N VAL A 53 -3.98 -4.16 0.67
CA VAL A 53 -2.82 -3.28 0.90
C VAL A 53 -3.16 -2.31 2.03
N LEU A 54 -2.32 -2.24 3.06
CA LEU A 54 -2.45 -1.23 4.11
C LEU A 54 -1.93 0.13 3.61
N HIS A 55 -2.77 1.16 3.73
CA HIS A 55 -2.38 2.55 3.61
C HIS A 55 -1.84 3.04 4.95
N VAL A 56 -0.57 3.43 4.97
CA VAL A 56 0.16 3.80 6.19
C VAL A 56 0.88 5.13 5.95
N PRO A 57 0.25 6.27 6.28
CA PRO A 57 0.77 7.61 5.93
C PRO A 57 2.15 7.95 6.51
N LEU A 58 2.56 7.27 7.58
CA LEU A 58 3.82 7.52 8.29
C LEU A 58 5.00 6.72 7.73
N LEU A 59 4.78 5.82 6.75
CA LEU A 59 5.89 5.17 6.03
C LEU A 59 6.54 6.19 5.10
N LYS A 60 7.86 6.36 5.21
CA LYS A 60 8.66 7.20 4.32
C LYS A 60 9.44 6.33 3.34
#